data_AF-A0A110B3K6-F1
#
_entry.id   AF-A0A110B3K6-F1
#
_cell.length_a   1.000
_cell.length_b   1.000
_cell.length_c   1.000
_cell.angle_alpha   90.00
_cell.angle_beta   90.00
_cell.angle_gamma   90.00
#
_symmetry.space_group_name_H-M   'P 1'
#
loop_
_entity.id
_entity.type
_entity.pdbx_description
1 polymer ?
#
loop_
_entity_poly.entity_id
_entity_poly.type
_entity_poly.pdbx_seq_one_letter_code
_entity_poly.pdbx_strand_id
1 'polypeptide(L)'
;MLRVDSTKPCQLIYAIARHEYLSYVIEPHIVQLNPNGEFSLTHQRLFSNTAKEFSTCLDDTDLKLVKILEEMEQGNLIKKFYKKPIRPFEFFTKIFNEQLFDTIRPKIEKRMAEALNLLADKPLYLMSKEGYPAEKKLQIATEAATVLFHFRRDEQEIRYFPTIKYQGMRIEFMFKNAEVICNHPAWMLLDDTLYYFEKEIEGKKLVPF
;
A
#
# COMPACT_ATOMS: atom_id res chain seq x y z
N MET A 1 -20.80 -3.75 13.65
CA MET A 1 -19.45 -4.27 13.31
C MET A 1 -18.88 -4.88 14.57
N LEU A 2 -18.41 -6.13 14.50
CA LEU A 2 -17.78 -6.79 15.64
C LEU A 2 -16.41 -6.12 15.89
N ARG A 3 -16.16 -5.70 17.13
CA ARG A 3 -14.88 -5.12 17.57
C ARG A 3 -13.92 -6.26 17.93
N VAL A 4 -12.63 -6.08 17.65
CA VAL A 4 -11.60 -7.03 18.11
C VAL A 4 -11.48 -6.95 19.62
N ASP A 5 -11.44 -8.11 20.27
CA ASP A 5 -11.28 -8.25 21.72
C ASP A 5 -9.79 -8.38 22.06
N SER A 6 -9.22 -7.32 22.62
CA SER A 6 -7.81 -7.23 23.01
C SER A 6 -7.40 -8.21 24.10
N THR A 7 -8.36 -8.81 24.81
CA THR A 7 -8.08 -9.85 25.82
C THR A 7 -7.91 -11.25 25.20
N LYS A 8 -8.22 -11.40 23.91
CA LYS A 8 -8.13 -12.65 23.16
C LYS A 8 -7.00 -12.59 22.13
N PRO A 9 -6.50 -13.75 21.64
CA PRO A 9 -5.46 -13.78 20.61
C PRO A 9 -5.84 -12.97 19.37
N CYS A 10 -5.06 -11.94 19.08
CA CYS A 10 -5.21 -11.09 17.91
C CYS A 10 -3.83 -10.72 17.37
N GLN A 11 -3.80 -10.25 16.13
CA GLN A 11 -2.56 -9.94 15.44
C GLN A 11 -2.73 -8.68 14.59
N LEU A 12 -1.73 -7.80 14.64
CA LEU A 12 -1.65 -6.68 13.72
C LEU A 12 -1.12 -7.16 12.36
N ILE A 13 -1.83 -6.78 11.30
CA ILE A 13 -1.39 -6.94 9.93
C ILE A 13 -1.44 -5.60 9.20
N TYR A 14 -0.74 -5.53 8.08
CA TYR A 14 -0.74 -4.39 7.19
C TYR A 14 -1.34 -4.79 5.86
N ALA A 15 -2.31 -4.02 5.38
CA ALA A 15 -3.06 -4.34 4.18
C ALA A 15 -2.81 -3.26 3.11
N ILE A 16 -2.34 -3.66 1.93
CA ILE A 16 -2.38 -2.82 0.73
C ILE A 16 -3.83 -2.77 0.27
N ALA A 17 -4.43 -1.59 0.34
CA ALA A 17 -5.82 -1.33 -0.03
C ALA A 17 -5.88 -0.46 -1.29
N ARG A 18 -6.75 -0.84 -2.22
CA ARG A 18 -7.03 -0.04 -3.42
C ARG A 18 -8.14 0.96 -3.12
N HIS A 19 -7.77 2.20 -2.83
CA HIS A 19 -8.73 3.27 -2.59
C HIS A 19 -9.21 3.86 -3.93
N GLU A 20 -10.53 4.01 -4.08
CA GLU A 20 -11.17 4.46 -5.33
C GLU A 20 -10.59 5.78 -5.87
N TYR A 21 -10.30 6.72 -4.97
CA TYR A 21 -9.79 8.07 -5.33
C TYR A 21 -8.30 8.29 -5.08
N LEU A 22 -7.67 7.55 -4.16
CA LEU A 22 -6.31 7.82 -3.69
C LEU A 22 -5.29 6.85 -4.27
N SER A 23 -5.73 5.94 -5.16
CA SER A 23 -4.97 4.77 -5.60
C SER A 23 -4.64 3.86 -4.41
N TYR A 24 -3.51 3.16 -4.45
CA TYR A 24 -3.08 2.28 -3.37
C TYR A 24 -2.68 3.06 -2.12
N VAL A 25 -3.10 2.55 -0.96
CA VAL A 25 -2.68 2.98 0.38
C VAL A 25 -2.36 1.74 1.23
N ILE A 26 -1.71 1.94 2.38
CA ILE A 26 -1.45 0.86 3.33
C ILE A 26 -2.24 1.15 4.61
N GLU A 27 -2.93 0.14 5.11
CA GLU A 27 -3.77 0.24 6.31
C GLU A 27 -3.33 -0.75 7.39
N PRO A 28 -3.13 -0.31 8.63
CA PRO A 28 -2.92 -1.22 9.76
C PRO A 28 -4.26 -1.77 10.24
N HIS A 29 -4.41 -3.10 10.28
CA HIS A 29 -5.62 -3.78 10.76
C HIS A 29 -5.27 -4.75 11.87
N ILE A 30 -5.93 -4.62 13.02
CA ILE A 30 -5.90 -5.68 14.04
C ILE A 30 -6.98 -6.70 13.68
N VAL A 31 -6.61 -7.98 13.68
CA VAL A 31 -7.48 -9.10 13.31
C VAL A 31 -7.55 -10.09 14.46
N GLN A 32 -8.76 -10.50 14.83
CA GLN A 32 -8.97 -11.54 15.84
C GLN A 32 -8.58 -12.91 15.26
N LEU A 33 -7.84 -13.71 16.03
CA LEU A 33 -7.50 -15.08 15.67
C LEU A 33 -8.59 -16.06 16.14
N ASN A 34 -8.86 -17.05 15.30
CA ASN A 34 -9.65 -18.23 15.66
C ASN A 34 -8.84 -19.15 16.60
N PRO A 35 -9.47 -20.12 17.28
CA PRO A 35 -8.76 -21.06 18.15
C PRO A 35 -7.66 -21.88 17.45
N ASN A 36 -7.75 -22.06 16.12
CA ASN A 36 -6.74 -22.72 15.30
C ASN A 36 -5.58 -21.80 14.89
N GLY A 37 -5.60 -20.52 15.28
CA GLY A 37 -4.58 -19.52 14.94
C GLY A 37 -4.80 -18.81 13.59
N GLU A 38 -5.82 -19.16 12.82
CA GLU A 38 -6.14 -18.49 11.56
C GLU A 38 -6.86 -17.15 11.81
N PHE A 39 -6.80 -16.25 10.82
CA PHE A 39 -7.55 -14.99 10.87
C PHE A 39 -9.06 -15.25 10.80
N SER A 40 -9.80 -14.60 11.70
CA SER A 40 -11.25 -14.51 11.61
C SER A 40 -11.69 -13.32 10.75
N LEU A 41 -12.99 -13.25 10.47
CA LEU A 41 -13.60 -12.06 9.84
C LEU A 41 -13.76 -10.86 10.79
N THR A 42 -13.44 -11.00 12.08
CA THR A 42 -13.50 -9.90 13.05
C THR A 42 -12.19 -9.12 13.00
N HIS A 43 -12.25 -7.91 12.45
CA HIS A 43 -11.10 -7.04 12.24
C HIS A 43 -11.51 -5.57 12.37
N GLN A 44 -10.54 -4.72 12.65
CA GLN A 44 -10.73 -3.27 12.62
C GLN A 44 -9.43 -2.56 12.26
N ARG A 45 -9.55 -1.42 11.58
CA ARG A 45 -8.41 -0.53 11.34
C ARG A 45 -7.90 0.01 12.68
N LEU A 46 -6.58 0.00 12.85
CA LEU A 46 -5.92 0.46 14.06
C LEU A 46 -5.44 1.91 13.90
N PHE A 47 -5.57 2.71 14.96
CA PHE A 47 -5.20 4.12 14.99
C PHE A 47 -4.33 4.41 16.20
N SER A 48 -3.52 5.48 16.17
CA SER A 48 -2.57 5.76 17.27
C SER A 48 -3.27 5.97 18.62
N ASN A 49 -4.50 6.48 18.62
CA ASN A 49 -5.30 6.70 19.82
C ASN A 49 -5.87 5.40 20.44
N THR A 50 -6.04 4.34 19.65
CA THR A 50 -6.57 3.04 20.10
C THR A 50 -5.51 1.96 20.21
N ALA A 51 -4.32 2.16 19.61
CA ALA A 51 -3.21 1.19 19.61
C ALA A 51 -2.82 0.69 21.01
N LYS A 52 -2.91 1.53 22.05
CA LYS A 52 -2.56 1.15 23.43
C LYS A 52 -3.37 -0.04 23.96
N GLU A 53 -4.61 -0.20 23.49
CA GLU A 53 -5.48 -1.33 23.85
C GLU A 53 -4.87 -2.67 23.42
N PHE A 54 -4.08 -2.68 22.34
CA PHE A 54 -3.49 -3.87 21.74
C PHE A 54 -1.99 -3.97 22.03
N SER A 55 -1.47 -3.26 23.03
CA SER A 55 -0.03 -3.21 23.34
C SER A 55 0.65 -4.58 23.53
N THR A 56 -0.10 -5.63 23.89
CA THR A 56 0.43 -7.00 24.00
C THR A 56 0.78 -7.65 22.66
N CYS A 57 0.27 -7.12 21.55
CA CYS A 57 0.46 -7.63 20.19
C CYS A 57 1.13 -6.61 19.26
N LEU A 58 1.75 -5.57 19.84
CA LEU A 58 2.44 -4.50 19.12
C LEU A 58 3.87 -4.32 19.65
N ASP A 59 4.80 -3.99 18.76
CA ASP A 59 6.11 -3.47 19.11
C ASP A 59 6.28 -1.99 18.74
N ASP A 60 7.47 -1.43 19.04
CA ASP A 60 7.78 -0.02 18.76
C ASP A 60 7.72 0.32 17.26
N THR A 61 8.08 -0.65 16.40
CA THR A 61 7.96 -0.49 14.95
C THR A 61 6.50 -0.40 14.54
N ASP A 62 5.63 -1.21 15.15
CA ASP A 62 4.20 -1.19 14.89
C ASP A 62 3.58 0.15 15.28
N LEU A 63 3.92 0.67 16.45
CA LEU A 63 3.46 1.98 16.91
C LEU A 63 3.89 3.11 15.96
N LYS A 64 5.12 3.04 15.46
CA LYS A 64 5.63 4.00 14.46
C LYS A 64 4.89 3.87 13.13
N LEU A 65 4.69 2.65 12.64
CA LEU A 65 3.96 2.35 11.41
C LEU A 65 2.51 2.86 11.49
N VAL A 66 1.78 2.54 12.56
CA VAL A 66 0.40 3.01 12.76
C VAL A 66 0.31 4.54 12.65
N LYS A 67 1.25 5.26 13.27
CA LYS A 67 1.29 6.72 13.22
C LYS A 67 1.57 7.27 11.82
N ILE A 68 2.49 6.65 11.08
CA ILE A 68 2.79 7.04 9.68
C ILE A 68 1.57 6.80 8.79
N LEU A 69 0.96 5.61 8.91
CA LEU A 69 -0.14 5.19 8.06
C LEU A 69 -1.44 5.95 8.35
N GLU A 70 -1.63 6.39 9.59
CA GLU A 70 -2.74 7.25 9.99
C GLU A 70 -2.74 8.60 9.26
N GLU A 71 -1.57 9.15 8.87
CA GLU A 71 -1.52 10.40 8.09
C GLU A 71 -2.15 10.29 6.70
N MET A 72 -2.27 9.07 6.17
CA MET A 72 -2.85 8.77 4.86
C MET A 72 -4.33 8.36 4.96
N GLU A 73 -4.88 8.29 6.17
CA GLU A 73 -6.30 7.98 6.33
C GLU A 73 -7.16 9.14 5.77
N GLN A 74 -8.27 8.78 5.11
CA GLN A 74 -9.11 9.72 4.37
C GLN A 74 -9.59 10.90 5.22
N GLY A 75 -10.03 10.69 6.47
CA GLY A 75 -10.45 11.73 7.40
C GLY A 75 -9.30 12.68 7.75
N ASN A 76 -8.10 12.16 7.99
CA ASN A 76 -6.91 12.97 8.23
C ASN A 76 -6.47 13.76 7.00
N LEU A 77 -6.54 13.17 5.81
CA LEU A 77 -6.30 13.87 4.55
C LEU A 77 -7.33 14.99 4.33
N ILE A 78 -8.62 14.70 4.50
CA ILE A 78 -9.70 15.69 4.39
C ILE A 78 -9.45 16.82 5.37
N LYS A 79 -9.20 16.54 6.65
CA LYS A 79 -8.92 17.58 7.66
C LYS A 79 -7.73 18.46 7.27
N LYS A 80 -6.70 17.88 6.65
CA LYS A 80 -5.48 18.59 6.24
C LYS A 80 -5.69 19.48 5.00
N PHE A 81 -6.43 19.00 4.00
CA PHE A 81 -6.59 19.67 2.70
C PHE A 81 -7.90 20.43 2.54
N TYR A 82 -8.92 20.07 3.32
CA TYR A 82 -10.25 20.61 3.28
C TYR A 82 -10.72 20.90 4.72
N LYS A 83 -10.37 22.08 5.21
CA LYS A 83 -10.54 22.53 6.61
C LYS A 83 -12.00 22.65 7.09
N LYS A 84 -12.98 22.29 6.27
CA LYS A 84 -14.41 22.33 6.60
C LYS A 84 -14.92 20.92 6.90
N PRO A 85 -15.82 20.74 7.88
CA PRO A 85 -16.46 19.44 8.11
C PRO A 85 -17.19 18.96 6.86
N ILE A 86 -16.90 17.75 6.42
CA ILE A 86 -17.53 17.10 5.26
C ILE A 86 -17.42 15.58 5.42
N ARG A 87 -18.41 14.84 4.90
CA ARG A 87 -18.34 13.37 4.87
C ARG A 87 -17.35 12.93 3.79
N PRO A 88 -16.55 11.86 4.00
CA PRO A 88 -15.57 11.41 3.00
C PRO A 88 -16.16 11.19 1.61
N PHE A 89 -17.31 10.50 1.52
CA PHE A 89 -18.01 10.29 0.26
C PHE A 89 -18.33 11.61 -0.47
N GLU A 90 -18.81 12.62 0.25
CA GLU A 90 -19.14 13.92 -0.35
C GLU A 90 -17.88 14.70 -0.77
N PHE A 91 -16.82 14.62 0.02
CA PHE A 91 -15.53 15.22 -0.35
C PHE A 91 -15.01 14.62 -1.64
N PHE A 92 -14.94 13.30 -1.73
CA PHE A 92 -14.38 12.63 -2.90
C PHE A 92 -15.25 12.77 -4.15
N THR A 93 -16.57 12.80 -4.02
CA THR A 93 -17.46 12.91 -5.18
C THR A 93 -17.65 14.35 -5.68
N LYS A 94 -17.59 15.36 -4.81
CA LYS A 94 -17.92 16.76 -5.19
C LYS A 94 -16.74 17.72 -5.19
N ILE A 95 -15.71 17.45 -4.40
CA ILE A 95 -14.60 18.40 -4.17
C ILE A 95 -13.30 17.87 -4.74
N PHE A 96 -13.02 16.57 -4.56
CA PHE A 96 -11.79 15.94 -5.00
C PHE A 96 -11.71 15.92 -6.53
N ASN A 97 -10.61 16.45 -7.06
CA ASN A 97 -10.34 16.59 -8.48
C ASN A 97 -8.86 16.29 -8.77
N GLU A 98 -8.48 16.33 -10.04
CA GLU A 98 -7.10 16.05 -10.49
C GLU A 98 -6.06 16.95 -9.80
N GLN A 99 -6.35 18.25 -9.64
CA GLN A 99 -5.44 19.17 -8.95
C GLN A 99 -5.20 18.79 -7.48
N LEU A 100 -6.25 18.38 -6.77
CA LEU A 100 -6.13 17.87 -5.41
C LEU A 100 -5.39 16.53 -5.37
N PHE A 101 -5.67 15.64 -6.32
CA PHE A 101 -4.95 14.37 -6.45
C PHE A 101 -3.45 14.61 -6.62
N ASP A 102 -3.03 15.46 -7.56
CA ASP A 102 -1.63 15.79 -7.81
C ASP A 102 -0.95 16.46 -6.59
N THR A 103 -1.73 17.15 -5.76
CA THR A 103 -1.24 17.76 -4.52
C THR A 103 -1.10 16.78 -3.35
N ILE A 104 -1.99 15.79 -3.29
CA ILE A 104 -2.12 14.85 -2.16
C ILE A 104 -1.28 13.59 -2.42
N ARG A 105 -1.31 13.05 -3.63
CA ARG A 105 -0.68 11.77 -3.97
C ARG A 105 0.82 11.73 -3.67
N PRO A 106 1.65 12.74 -4.00
CA PRO A 106 3.07 12.71 -3.63
C PRO A 106 3.33 12.64 -2.12
N LYS A 107 2.43 13.19 -1.30
CA LYS A 107 2.54 13.14 0.17
C LYS A 107 2.16 11.76 0.70
N ILE A 108 1.15 11.12 0.11
CA ILE A 108 0.81 9.72 0.39
C ILE A 108 1.99 8.83 0.01
N GLU A 109 2.54 8.98 -1.19
CA GLU A 109 3.65 8.14 -1.68
C GLU A 109 4.90 8.27 -0.81
N LYS A 110 5.21 9.48 -0.34
CA LYS A 110 6.29 9.68 0.64
C LYS A 110 6.07 8.87 1.92
N ARG A 111 4.85 8.90 2.48
CA ARG A 111 4.53 8.14 3.70
C ARG A 111 4.45 6.63 3.45
N MET A 112 3.97 6.22 2.27
CA MET A 112 4.01 4.82 1.85
C MET A 112 5.45 4.31 1.77
N ALA A 113 6.36 5.06 1.16
CA ALA A 113 7.76 4.68 1.06
C ALA A 113 8.43 4.56 2.43
N GLU A 114 8.17 5.53 3.32
CA GLU A 114 8.62 5.48 4.71
C GLU A 114 8.08 4.23 5.43
N ALA A 115 6.80 3.88 5.23
CA ALA A 115 6.18 2.70 5.82
C ALA A 115 6.72 1.39 5.24
N LEU A 116 6.85 1.28 3.91
CA LEU A 116 7.35 0.09 3.22
C LEU A 116 8.76 -0.29 3.66
N ASN A 117 9.63 0.70 3.91
CA ASN A 117 10.96 0.46 4.46
C ASN A 117 10.95 -0.08 5.89
N LEU A 118 9.88 0.15 6.66
CA LEU A 118 9.72 -0.36 8.02
C LEU A 118 8.94 -1.68 8.08
N LEU A 119 8.27 -2.06 6.99
CA LEU A 119 7.41 -3.25 6.92
C LEU A 119 8.15 -4.57 6.75
N ALA A 120 9.49 -4.55 6.60
CA ALA A 120 10.36 -5.69 6.27
C ALA A 120 9.80 -7.08 6.64
N ASP A 121 9.76 -7.42 7.93
CA ASP A 121 9.29 -8.73 8.42
C ASP A 121 7.85 -8.72 8.94
N LYS A 122 7.12 -7.63 8.71
CA LYS A 122 5.75 -7.45 9.22
C LYS A 122 4.76 -8.20 8.32
N PRO A 123 3.65 -8.72 8.88
CA PRO A 123 2.63 -9.41 8.10
C PRO A 123 1.95 -8.45 7.11
N LEU A 124 2.26 -8.59 5.82
CA LEU A 124 1.72 -7.77 4.73
C LEU A 124 0.73 -8.58 3.88
N TYR A 125 -0.39 -7.97 3.55
CA TYR A 125 -1.48 -8.59 2.81
C TYR A 125 -2.04 -7.64 1.75
N LEU A 126 -2.69 -8.19 0.73
CA LEU A 126 -3.58 -7.47 -0.16
C LEU A 126 -4.99 -7.51 0.44
N MET A 127 -5.67 -6.38 0.46
CA MET A 127 -7.07 -6.28 0.89
C MET A 127 -8.01 -6.75 -0.23
N SER A 128 -9.10 -7.44 0.16
CA SER A 128 -10.17 -7.80 -0.78
C SER A 128 -10.97 -6.58 -1.23
N LYS A 129 -11.73 -6.72 -2.32
CA LYS A 129 -12.65 -5.66 -2.78
C LYS A 129 -13.74 -5.33 -1.75
N GLU A 130 -14.11 -6.31 -0.92
CA GLU A 130 -15.11 -6.18 0.14
C GLU A 130 -14.53 -5.61 1.45
N GLY A 131 -13.22 -5.29 1.46
CA GLY A 131 -12.54 -4.68 2.60
C GLY A 131 -11.94 -5.65 3.61
N TYR A 132 -11.91 -6.96 3.33
CA TYR A 132 -11.23 -7.92 4.20
C TYR A 132 -9.70 -7.73 4.08
N PRO A 133 -8.97 -7.40 5.16
CA PRO A 133 -7.58 -6.96 5.09
C PRO A 133 -6.56 -8.09 4.85
N ALA A 134 -6.98 -9.35 4.97
CA ALA A 134 -6.07 -10.51 4.92
C ALA A 134 -6.38 -11.47 3.76
N GLU A 135 -6.87 -10.95 2.61
CA GLU A 135 -7.29 -11.76 1.46
C GLU A 135 -6.14 -12.60 0.90
N LYS A 136 -5.00 -11.95 0.64
CA LYS A 136 -3.83 -12.60 0.05
C LYS A 136 -2.57 -12.14 0.76
N LYS A 137 -1.82 -13.09 1.33
CA LYS A 137 -0.52 -12.79 1.93
C LYS A 137 0.44 -12.31 0.85
N LEU A 138 1.19 -11.27 1.16
CA LEU A 138 2.21 -10.70 0.29
C LEU A 138 3.60 -10.89 0.89
N GLN A 139 4.60 -10.86 0.02
CA GLN A 139 6.00 -10.83 0.40
C GLN A 139 6.69 -9.63 -0.25
N ILE A 140 7.61 -9.00 0.48
CA ILE A 140 8.51 -8.00 -0.08
C ILE A 140 9.70 -8.74 -0.70
N ALA A 141 10.11 -8.32 -1.90
CA ALA A 141 11.30 -8.86 -2.56
C ALA A 141 12.51 -8.82 -1.62
N THR A 142 13.35 -9.86 -1.60
CA THR A 142 14.47 -9.92 -0.66
C THR A 142 15.62 -9.00 -1.06
N GLU A 143 15.68 -8.62 -2.32
CA GLU A 143 16.65 -7.69 -2.89
C GLU A 143 15.99 -6.78 -3.92
N ALA A 144 16.67 -5.68 -4.23
CA ALA A 144 16.19 -4.72 -5.22
C ALA A 144 16.18 -5.34 -6.62
N ALA A 145 15.10 -5.13 -7.36
CA ALA A 145 15.04 -5.44 -8.78
C ALA A 145 15.80 -4.38 -9.60
N THR A 146 16.31 -4.79 -10.76
CA THR A 146 16.95 -3.89 -11.73
C THR A 146 16.04 -3.65 -12.91
N VAL A 147 16.10 -2.43 -13.45
CA VAL A 147 15.32 -2.04 -14.63
C VAL A 147 16.25 -1.55 -15.73
N LEU A 148 16.03 -2.07 -16.93
CA LEU A 148 16.66 -1.61 -18.16
C LEU A 148 15.59 -1.07 -19.09
N PHE A 149 15.77 0.17 -19.52
CA PHE A 149 14.87 0.83 -20.47
C PHE A 149 15.43 0.69 -21.88
N HIS A 150 14.61 0.16 -22.77
CA HIS A 150 14.95 -0.03 -24.18
C HIS A 150 14.22 1.01 -25.02
N PHE A 151 14.93 1.61 -25.98
CA PHE A 151 14.39 2.52 -26.97
C PHE A 151 14.67 1.93 -28.34
N ARG A 152 13.62 1.68 -29.13
CA ARG A 152 13.71 1.22 -30.51
C ARG A 152 13.08 2.26 -31.40
N ARG A 153 13.84 2.80 -32.34
CA ARG A 153 13.34 3.71 -33.37
C ARG A 153 13.19 2.93 -34.66
N ASP A 154 12.00 2.95 -35.23
CA ASP A 154 11.76 2.56 -36.62
C ASP A 154 11.44 3.81 -37.48
N GLU A 155 11.07 3.60 -38.74
CA GLU A 155 10.77 4.68 -39.68
C GLU A 155 9.49 5.46 -39.32
N GLN A 156 8.62 4.90 -38.46
CA GLN A 156 7.29 5.43 -38.15
C GLN A 156 7.18 5.91 -36.69
N GLU A 157 7.85 5.26 -35.74
CA GLU A 157 7.71 5.54 -34.31
C GLU A 157 8.97 5.19 -33.48
N ILE A 158 9.01 5.72 -32.24
CA ILE A 158 9.95 5.32 -31.21
C ILE A 158 9.18 4.51 -30.17
N ARG A 159 9.50 3.21 -30.08
CA ARG A 159 8.98 2.31 -29.05
C ARG A 159 9.89 2.31 -27.83
N TYR A 160 9.29 2.48 -26.66
CA TYR A 160 9.95 2.39 -25.36
C TYR A 160 9.37 1.21 -24.57
N PHE A 161 10.21 0.40 -23.94
CA PHE A 161 9.75 -0.66 -23.04
C PHE A 161 10.78 -0.98 -21.93
N PRO A 162 10.33 -1.28 -20.70
CA PRO A 162 11.21 -1.74 -19.63
C PRO A 162 11.41 -3.27 -19.67
N THR A 163 12.61 -3.70 -19.27
CA THR A 163 12.88 -5.07 -18.81
C THR A 163 13.26 -5.01 -17.34
N ILE A 164 12.63 -5.87 -16.52
CA ILE A 164 12.93 -5.98 -15.09
C ILE A 164 13.63 -7.32 -14.82
N LYS A 165 14.67 -7.30 -13.99
CA LYS A 165 15.30 -8.51 -13.45
C LYS A 165 15.27 -8.52 -11.92
N TYR A 166 15.03 -9.69 -11.34
CA TYR A 166 15.09 -9.97 -9.92
C TYR A 166 15.87 -11.27 -9.72
N GLN A 167 16.85 -11.29 -8.81
CA GLN A 167 17.73 -12.46 -8.58
C GLN A 167 18.37 -12.99 -9.87
N GLY A 168 18.82 -12.06 -10.73
CA GLY A 168 19.41 -12.36 -12.04
C GLY A 168 18.43 -12.85 -13.11
N MET A 169 17.19 -13.19 -12.75
CA MET A 169 16.17 -13.69 -13.65
C MET A 169 15.28 -12.55 -14.16
N ARG A 170 14.95 -12.59 -15.46
CA ARG A 170 13.98 -11.65 -16.02
C ARG A 170 12.58 -11.99 -15.51
N ILE A 171 11.86 -11.01 -14.99
CA ILE A 171 10.44 -11.19 -14.62
C ILE A 171 9.54 -10.77 -15.77
N GLU A 172 8.53 -11.60 -16.05
CA GLU A 172 7.45 -11.25 -16.96
C GLU A 172 6.37 -10.50 -16.19
N PHE A 173 6.33 -9.18 -16.35
CA PHE A 173 5.36 -8.33 -15.65
C PHE A 173 4.32 -7.72 -16.60
N MET A 174 4.69 -7.54 -17.88
CA MET A 174 3.77 -7.07 -18.91
C MET A 174 2.65 -8.09 -19.12
N PHE A 175 1.40 -7.62 -19.14
CA PHE A 175 0.19 -8.45 -19.27
C PHE A 175 -0.04 -9.47 -18.14
N LYS A 176 0.68 -9.35 -17.01
CA LYS A 176 0.54 -10.21 -15.82
C LYS A 176 -0.10 -9.48 -14.63
N ASN A 177 -0.96 -8.49 -14.90
CA ASN A 177 -1.61 -7.66 -13.89
C ASN A 177 -0.62 -7.02 -12.89
N ALA A 178 0.57 -6.65 -13.36
CA ALA A 178 1.50 -5.87 -12.54
C ALA A 178 0.89 -4.51 -12.21
N GLU A 179 0.90 -4.13 -10.94
CA GLU A 179 0.32 -2.88 -10.46
C GLU A 179 1.37 -2.04 -9.73
N VAL A 180 1.52 -0.79 -10.15
CA VAL A 180 2.38 0.17 -9.46
C VAL A 180 1.63 0.73 -8.26
N ILE A 181 2.05 0.35 -7.04
CA ILE A 181 1.39 0.80 -5.80
C ILE A 181 1.95 2.13 -5.28
N CYS A 182 3.18 2.47 -5.65
CA CYS A 182 3.85 3.72 -5.32
C CYS A 182 4.69 4.16 -6.53
N ASN A 183 4.62 5.43 -6.93
CA ASN A 183 5.41 5.91 -8.07
C ASN A 183 6.79 6.42 -7.68
N HIS A 184 6.96 6.99 -6.48
CA HIS A 184 8.22 7.60 -6.09
C HIS A 184 8.57 7.34 -4.60
N PRO A 185 9.54 6.46 -4.30
CA PRO A 185 10.18 5.50 -5.21
C PRO A 185 9.18 4.48 -5.77
N ALA A 186 9.48 3.88 -6.92
CA ALA A 186 8.62 2.87 -7.51
C ALA A 186 8.52 1.61 -6.64
N TRP A 187 7.29 1.17 -6.40
CA TRP A 187 6.97 -0.14 -5.84
C TRP A 187 5.93 -0.80 -6.73
N MET A 188 6.20 -2.03 -7.15
CA MET A 188 5.36 -2.79 -8.08
C MET A 188 4.90 -4.09 -7.42
N LEU A 189 3.59 -4.30 -7.36
CA LEU A 189 2.99 -5.56 -7.01
C LEU A 189 2.86 -6.42 -8.27
N LEU A 190 3.41 -7.63 -8.23
CA LEU A 190 3.21 -8.64 -9.26
C LEU A 190 2.94 -9.97 -8.55
N ASP A 191 1.78 -10.56 -8.85
CA ASP A 191 1.24 -11.72 -8.17
C ASP A 191 1.09 -11.51 -6.64
N ASP A 192 1.99 -12.07 -5.84
CA ASP A 192 2.04 -11.95 -4.38
C ASP A 192 3.30 -11.23 -3.89
N THR A 193 4.13 -10.75 -4.82
CA THR A 193 5.44 -10.21 -4.52
C THR A 193 5.48 -8.72 -4.80
N LEU A 194 5.98 -7.97 -3.82
CA LEU A 194 6.15 -6.54 -3.89
C LEU A 194 7.62 -6.21 -4.18
N TYR A 195 7.87 -5.73 -5.39
CA TYR A 195 9.20 -5.37 -5.90
C TYR A 195 9.50 -3.89 -5.64
N TYR A 196 10.72 -3.64 -5.16
CA TYR A 196 11.37 -2.32 -5.16
C TYR A 196 12.60 -2.36 -6.06
N PHE A 197 13.17 -1.20 -6.39
CA PHE A 197 14.18 -1.08 -7.45
C PHE A 197 15.45 -0.38 -6.98
N GLU A 198 16.61 -0.81 -7.51
CA GLU A 198 17.92 -0.27 -7.11
C GLU A 198 18.06 1.22 -7.44
N LYS A 199 17.55 1.61 -8.61
CA LYS A 199 17.55 2.98 -9.07
C LYS A 199 16.24 3.63 -8.70
N GLU A 200 16.30 4.90 -8.29
CA GLU A 200 15.11 5.73 -8.20
C GLU A 200 14.50 5.88 -9.61
N ILE A 201 13.43 5.14 -9.83
CA ILE A 201 12.62 5.20 -11.05
C ILE A 201 11.22 5.64 -10.68
N GLU A 202 10.57 6.33 -11.61
CA GLU A 202 9.15 6.65 -11.50
C GLU A 202 8.33 5.43 -11.92
N GLY A 203 7.40 4.99 -11.06
CA GLY A 203 6.58 3.81 -11.34
C GLY A 203 5.80 3.91 -12.66
N LYS A 204 5.36 5.11 -13.06
CA LYS A 204 4.72 5.37 -14.37
C LYS A 204 5.56 4.90 -15.57
N LYS A 205 6.89 4.88 -15.44
CA LYS A 205 7.82 4.42 -16.49
C LYS A 205 7.85 2.90 -16.64
N LEU A 206 7.28 2.15 -15.70
CA LEU A 206 7.18 0.69 -15.73
C LEU A 206 5.95 0.19 -16.49
N VAL A 207 4.91 0.99 -16.58
CA VAL A 207 3.67 0.63 -17.27
C VAL A 207 3.81 0.98 -18.75
N PRO A 208 3.47 0.07 -19.70
CA PRO A 208 3.40 0.43 -21.11
C PRO A 208 2.39 1.57 -21.34
N PHE A 209 2.77 2.57 -22.14
CA PHE A 209 1.86 3.62 -22.61
C PHE A 209 1.06 3.15 -23.82
#